data_AF-A0A3M1ARR2-F1
#
_entry.id   AF-A0A3M1ARR2-F1
#
_cell.length_a   1.000
_cell.length_b   1.000
_cell.length_c   1.000
_cell.angle_alpha   90.00
_cell.angle_beta   90.00
_cell.angle_gamma   90.00
#
_symmetry.space_group_name_H-M   'P 1'
#
loop_
_entity.id
_entity.type
_entity.pdbx_description
1 polymer ?
#
loop_
_entity_poly.entity_id
_entity_poly.type
_entity_poly.pdbx_seq_one_letter_code
_entity_poly.pdbx_strand_id
1 'polypeptide(L)'
;MIKANARNKLTAEDIEFIGSTLGRNQNARAAVTALVSSPEERDKILDAPELFERILTDASMSHISPFLYFYVLIRHVLQEFSIEDREVADYLASMLTEFSKVNRIHMISQYHQKQYRYLVDLLNDLLDADPEQEFYIQSHVGNYSMFLAGVFPDFIYYRAKYGKMAPDFSYYEQMGSAGYQQAARNRLAERWHLARILEILGTHFRQVRLALNHMVDHYMQLNRNPQSMDAMMRRVQSFIDDRKRFTG
;
A
#
# COMPACT_ATOMS: atom_id res chain seq x y z
N MET A 1 1.55 -2.57 13.60
CA MET A 1 2.68 -3.03 12.77
C MET A 1 2.14 -3.63 11.48
N ILE A 2 2.69 -3.24 10.33
CA ILE A 2 2.33 -3.82 9.02
C ILE A 2 2.92 -5.23 8.89
N LYS A 3 2.16 -6.14 8.27
CA LYS A 3 2.61 -7.50 7.93
C LYS A 3 2.47 -7.73 6.42
N ALA A 4 3.39 -8.49 5.84
CA ALA A 4 3.34 -8.91 4.44
C ALA A 4 2.35 -10.07 4.25
N ASN A 5 1.06 -9.77 4.28
CA ASN A 5 0.02 -10.80 4.29
C ASN A 5 -1.28 -10.39 3.58
N ALA A 6 -1.22 -9.49 2.60
CA ALA A 6 -2.41 -9.04 1.87
C ALA A 6 -3.11 -10.22 1.16
N ARG A 7 -2.37 -11.11 0.51
CA ARG A 7 -2.88 -12.35 -0.10
C ARG A 7 -3.59 -13.30 0.86
N ASN A 8 -3.25 -13.27 2.14
CA ASN A 8 -3.88 -14.10 3.18
C ASN A 8 -5.13 -13.45 3.77
N LYS A 9 -5.46 -12.22 3.37
CA LYS A 9 -6.62 -11.46 3.83
C LYS A 9 -7.71 -11.33 2.77
N LEU A 10 -7.60 -12.10 1.68
CA LEU A 10 -8.64 -12.19 0.67
C LEU A 10 -9.95 -12.69 1.28
N THR A 11 -11.03 -12.00 0.94
CA THR A 11 -12.39 -12.29 1.41
C THR A 11 -13.13 -13.21 0.45
N ALA A 12 -14.30 -13.73 0.84
CA ALA A 12 -15.12 -14.55 -0.05
C ALA A 12 -15.51 -13.79 -1.35
N GLU A 13 -15.81 -12.50 -1.24
CA GLU A 13 -16.10 -11.62 -2.38
C GLU A 13 -14.90 -11.49 -3.32
N ASP A 14 -13.68 -11.41 -2.78
CA ASP A 14 -12.45 -11.39 -3.60
C ASP A 14 -12.30 -12.68 -4.41
N ILE A 15 -12.55 -13.82 -3.78
CA ILE A 15 -12.43 -15.13 -4.43
C ILE A 15 -13.51 -15.29 -5.50
N GLU A 16 -14.73 -14.85 -5.24
CA GLU A 16 -15.81 -14.85 -6.23
C GLU A 16 -15.49 -13.93 -7.42
N PHE A 17 -14.97 -12.73 -7.14
CA PHE A 17 -14.52 -11.80 -8.18
C PHE A 17 -13.44 -12.42 -9.06
N ILE A 18 -12.40 -13.01 -8.47
CA ILE A 18 -11.31 -13.70 -9.19
C ILE A 18 -11.89 -14.83 -10.06
N GLY A 19 -12.73 -15.67 -9.47
CA GLY A 19 -13.41 -16.76 -10.18
C GLY A 19 -14.20 -16.25 -11.37
N SER A 20 -15.02 -15.20 -11.19
CA SER A 20 -15.85 -14.61 -12.24
C SER A 20 -15.05 -13.98 -13.37
N THR A 21 -13.85 -13.48 -13.06
CA THR A 21 -12.97 -12.81 -14.01
C THR A 21 -12.22 -13.81 -14.89
N LEU A 22 -11.66 -14.86 -14.28
CA LEU A 22 -10.82 -15.84 -15.01
C LEU A 22 -11.62 -17.05 -15.52
N GLY A 23 -12.77 -17.34 -14.91
CA GLY A 23 -13.61 -18.49 -15.24
C GLY A 23 -14.63 -18.19 -16.34
N ARG A 24 -14.46 -18.81 -17.51
CA ARG A 24 -15.35 -18.66 -18.68
C ARG A 24 -16.74 -19.31 -18.51
N ASN A 25 -16.89 -20.27 -17.60
CA ASN A 25 -18.15 -20.96 -17.31
C ASN A 25 -18.19 -21.40 -15.82
N GLN A 26 -19.31 -21.94 -15.34
CA GLN A 26 -19.47 -22.30 -13.92
C GLN A 26 -18.41 -23.29 -13.42
N ASN A 27 -18.04 -24.30 -14.22
CA ASN A 27 -17.02 -25.28 -13.84
C ASN A 27 -15.62 -24.64 -13.75
N ALA A 28 -15.28 -23.77 -14.71
CA ALA A 28 -14.02 -23.03 -14.69
C ALA A 28 -13.94 -22.06 -13.52
N ARG A 29 -15.06 -21.40 -13.16
CA ARG A 29 -15.14 -20.54 -11.97
C ARG A 29 -14.87 -21.33 -10.69
N ALA A 30 -15.52 -22.48 -10.53
CA ALA A 30 -15.30 -23.35 -9.37
C ALA A 30 -13.85 -23.84 -9.29
N ALA A 31 -13.23 -24.17 -10.44
CA ALA A 31 -11.82 -24.55 -10.49
C ALA A 31 -10.91 -23.40 -10.05
N VAL A 32 -11.08 -22.18 -10.59
CA VAL A 32 -10.29 -21.01 -10.19
C VAL A 32 -10.42 -20.74 -8.69
N THR A 33 -11.64 -20.78 -8.15
CA THR A 33 -11.89 -20.61 -6.71
C THR A 33 -11.13 -21.63 -5.85
N ALA A 34 -11.06 -22.89 -6.29
CA ALA A 34 -10.28 -23.93 -5.61
C ALA A 34 -8.77 -23.64 -5.65
N LEU A 35 -8.25 -23.22 -6.81
CA LEU A 35 -6.83 -22.90 -6.99
C LEU A 35 -6.39 -21.69 -6.17
N VAL A 36 -7.25 -20.67 -5.98
CA VAL A 36 -6.97 -19.51 -5.11
C VAL A 36 -6.73 -19.92 -3.65
N SER A 37 -7.28 -21.07 -3.22
CA SER A 37 -7.07 -21.59 -1.86
C SER A 37 -5.69 -22.24 -1.67
N SER A 38 -5.00 -22.58 -2.76
CA SER A 38 -3.63 -23.11 -2.75
C SER A 38 -2.62 -21.95 -2.81
N PRO A 39 -1.68 -21.82 -1.86
CA PRO A 39 -0.73 -20.70 -1.85
C PRO A 39 0.09 -20.52 -3.14
N GLU A 40 0.56 -21.62 -3.73
CA GLU A 40 1.41 -21.59 -4.93
C GLU A 40 0.62 -21.21 -6.19
N GLU A 41 -0.62 -21.67 -6.29
CA GLU A 41 -1.48 -21.41 -7.45
C GLU A 41 -2.11 -20.02 -7.36
N ARG A 42 -2.44 -19.58 -6.14
CA ARG A 42 -2.92 -18.23 -5.84
C ARG A 42 -1.97 -17.17 -6.38
N ASP A 43 -0.66 -17.35 -6.24
CA ASP A 43 0.32 -16.38 -6.73
C ASP A 43 0.27 -16.20 -8.25
N LYS A 44 0.13 -17.30 -9.00
CA LYS A 44 0.00 -17.24 -10.46
C LYS A 44 -1.34 -16.63 -10.89
N ILE A 45 -2.40 -16.92 -10.15
CA ILE A 45 -3.74 -16.39 -10.40
C ILE A 45 -3.76 -14.88 -10.18
N LEU A 46 -3.16 -14.38 -9.10
CA LEU A 46 -3.11 -12.96 -8.79
C LEU A 46 -2.21 -12.15 -9.74
N ASP A 47 -1.25 -12.81 -10.39
CA ASP A 47 -0.41 -12.22 -11.45
C ASP A 47 -1.12 -12.20 -12.83
N ALA A 48 -2.35 -12.71 -12.96
CA ALA A 48 -3.07 -12.77 -14.23
C ALA A 48 -3.43 -11.35 -14.75
N PRO A 49 -3.05 -10.98 -15.99
CA PRO A 49 -3.31 -9.65 -16.54
C PRO A 49 -4.82 -9.33 -16.62
N GLU A 50 -5.66 -10.34 -16.82
CA GLU A 50 -7.11 -10.17 -16.88
C GLU A 50 -7.70 -9.66 -15.55
N LEU A 51 -7.09 -10.01 -14.40
CA LEU A 51 -7.51 -9.45 -13.11
C LEU A 51 -7.20 -7.97 -13.02
N PHE A 52 -6.01 -7.57 -13.44
CA PHE A 52 -5.60 -6.17 -13.45
C PHE A 52 -6.52 -5.35 -14.36
N GLU A 53 -6.73 -5.79 -15.61
CA GLU A 53 -7.61 -5.14 -16.57
C GLU A 53 -9.06 -5.03 -16.05
N ARG A 54 -9.56 -6.11 -15.43
CA ARG A 54 -10.91 -6.13 -14.86
C ARG A 54 -11.05 -5.11 -13.72
N ILE A 55 -10.07 -5.03 -12.82
CA ILE A 55 -10.08 -4.07 -11.70
C ILE A 55 -10.10 -2.63 -12.21
N LEU A 56 -9.39 -2.32 -13.29
CA LEU A 56 -9.37 -0.96 -13.86
C LEU A 56 -10.66 -0.60 -14.60
N THR A 57 -11.31 -1.58 -15.21
CA THR A 57 -12.53 -1.36 -16.02
C THR A 57 -13.79 -1.28 -15.16
N ASP A 58 -13.82 -2.01 -14.03
CA ASP A 58 -14.98 -2.07 -13.14
C ASP A 58 -14.98 -0.88 -12.16
N ALA A 59 -15.53 0.25 -12.62
CA ALA A 59 -15.58 1.51 -11.87
C ALA A 59 -16.34 1.45 -10.53
N SER A 60 -17.09 0.37 -10.28
CA SER A 60 -17.90 0.22 -9.08
C SER A 60 -17.07 0.01 -7.82
N MET A 61 -15.87 -0.61 -7.90
CA MET A 61 -15.01 -1.02 -6.77
C MET A 61 -15.73 -1.71 -5.59
N SER A 62 -17.03 -1.99 -5.70
CA SER A 62 -17.94 -2.27 -4.58
C SER A 62 -18.00 -3.75 -4.23
N HIS A 63 -17.09 -4.55 -4.77
CA HIS A 63 -17.13 -6.02 -4.66
C HIS A 63 -15.78 -6.64 -4.32
N ILE A 64 -14.73 -5.85 -4.07
CA ILE A 64 -13.39 -6.37 -3.74
C ILE A 64 -12.76 -5.64 -2.57
N SER A 65 -12.00 -6.37 -1.75
CA SER A 65 -11.31 -5.82 -0.61
C SER A 65 -10.15 -4.91 -1.02
N PRO A 66 -9.78 -3.93 -0.17
CA PRO A 66 -8.58 -3.12 -0.39
C PRO A 66 -7.30 -3.96 -0.50
N PHE A 67 -7.26 -5.13 0.17
CA PHE A 67 -6.11 -6.03 0.08
C PHE A 67 -5.95 -6.61 -1.32
N LEU A 68 -7.03 -7.11 -1.95
CA LEU A 68 -6.96 -7.59 -3.33
C LEU A 68 -6.62 -6.44 -4.29
N TYR A 69 -7.33 -5.32 -4.16
CA TYR A 69 -7.16 -4.15 -5.01
C TYR A 69 -5.71 -3.64 -5.02
N PHE A 70 -5.16 -3.32 -3.84
CA PHE A 70 -3.79 -2.82 -3.77
C PHE A 70 -2.77 -3.89 -4.14
N TYR A 71 -2.98 -5.16 -3.80
CA TYR A 71 -2.04 -6.22 -4.18
C TYR A 71 -1.90 -6.33 -5.70
N VAL A 72 -3.00 -6.44 -6.44
CA VAL A 72 -2.95 -6.63 -7.90
C VAL A 72 -2.32 -5.41 -8.59
N LEU A 73 -2.71 -4.19 -8.22
CA LEU A 73 -2.12 -2.97 -8.79
C LEU A 73 -0.63 -2.86 -8.50
N ILE A 74 -0.24 -3.00 -7.23
CA ILE A 74 1.17 -2.88 -6.83
C ILE A 74 1.98 -3.98 -7.50
N ARG A 75 1.48 -5.22 -7.51
CA ARG A 75 2.18 -6.34 -8.12
C ARG A 75 2.46 -6.10 -9.59
N HIS A 76 1.45 -5.64 -10.33
CA HIS A 76 1.59 -5.28 -11.74
C HIS A 76 2.68 -4.21 -11.95
N VAL A 77 2.62 -3.10 -11.22
CA VAL A 77 3.60 -2.02 -11.42
C VAL A 77 5.00 -2.38 -10.91
N LEU A 78 5.13 -3.15 -9.84
CA LEU A 78 6.44 -3.63 -9.39
C LEU A 78 7.10 -4.51 -10.46
N GLN A 79 6.35 -5.34 -11.19
CA GLN A 79 6.89 -6.12 -12.31
C GLN A 79 7.38 -5.24 -13.46
N GLU A 80 6.64 -4.18 -13.82
CA GLU A 80 7.08 -3.18 -14.82
C GLU A 80 8.40 -2.52 -14.42
N PHE A 81 8.61 -2.32 -13.12
CA PHE A 81 9.82 -1.72 -12.55
C PHE A 81 10.89 -2.77 -12.17
N SER A 82 10.76 -4.03 -12.62
CA SER A 82 11.71 -5.12 -12.35
C SER A 82 11.93 -5.43 -10.86
N ILE A 83 10.89 -5.26 -10.03
CA ILE A 83 10.85 -5.65 -8.62
C ILE A 83 9.98 -6.90 -8.50
N GLU A 84 10.62 -8.06 -8.47
CA GLU A 84 9.93 -9.36 -8.57
C GLU A 84 9.42 -9.91 -7.24
N ASP A 85 9.90 -9.39 -6.12
CA ASP A 85 9.62 -9.93 -4.79
C ASP A 85 8.13 -9.77 -4.41
N ARG A 86 7.41 -10.88 -4.28
CA ARG A 86 5.98 -10.90 -3.97
C ARG A 86 5.68 -10.51 -2.53
N GLU A 87 6.62 -10.73 -1.60
CA GLU A 87 6.44 -10.34 -0.21
C GLU A 87 6.52 -8.81 -0.06
N VAL A 88 7.34 -8.15 -0.88
CA VAL A 88 7.35 -6.68 -1.00
C VAL A 88 5.99 -6.17 -1.51
N ALA A 89 5.43 -6.79 -2.55
CA ALA A 89 4.09 -6.44 -3.03
C ALA A 89 3.02 -6.62 -1.92
N ASP A 90 3.07 -7.74 -1.19
CA ASP A 90 2.19 -8.03 -0.06
C ASP A 90 2.31 -7.00 1.07
N TYR A 91 3.55 -6.60 1.40
CA TYR A 91 3.83 -5.62 2.43
C TYR A 91 3.29 -4.25 2.06
N LEU A 92 3.58 -3.77 0.84
CA LEU A 92 3.10 -2.49 0.36
C LEU A 92 1.56 -2.47 0.25
N ALA A 93 0.94 -3.55 -0.23
CA ALA A 93 -0.52 -3.66 -0.29
C ALA A 93 -1.16 -3.59 1.11
N SER A 94 -0.58 -4.31 2.08
CA SER A 94 -0.99 -4.20 3.47
C SER A 94 -0.77 -2.79 4.03
N MET A 95 0.36 -2.14 3.73
CA MET A 95 0.66 -0.78 4.18
C MET A 95 -0.37 0.22 3.65
N LEU A 96 -0.64 0.23 2.34
CA LEU A 96 -1.64 1.11 1.74
C LEU A 96 -3.04 0.84 2.28
N THR A 97 -3.38 -0.43 2.49
CA THR A 97 -4.64 -0.82 3.11
C THR A 97 -4.77 -0.24 4.53
N GLU A 98 -3.75 -0.39 5.38
CA GLU A 98 -3.84 0.12 6.76
C GLU A 98 -3.83 1.66 6.79
N PHE A 99 -3.04 2.32 5.95
CA PHE A 99 -2.98 3.78 5.92
C PHE A 99 -4.25 4.38 5.32
N SER A 100 -4.91 3.70 4.38
CA SER A 100 -6.23 4.13 3.89
C SER A 100 -7.33 4.09 4.97
N LYS A 101 -7.19 3.21 5.99
CA LYS A 101 -8.12 3.18 7.14
C LYS A 101 -7.82 4.29 8.14
N VAL A 102 -6.54 4.44 8.52
CA VAL A 102 -6.09 5.38 9.57
C VAL A 102 -6.24 6.85 9.14
N ASN A 103 -6.01 7.14 7.85
CA ASN A 103 -6.11 8.48 7.31
C ASN A 103 -7.57 9.02 7.22
N ARG A 104 -8.59 8.21 7.55
CA ARG A 104 -9.99 8.66 7.65
C ARG A 104 -10.20 9.72 8.75
N ILE A 105 -9.33 9.79 9.76
CA ILE A 105 -9.53 10.63 10.96
C ILE A 105 -8.88 12.03 10.83
N HIS A 106 -7.96 12.25 9.88
CA HIS A 106 -7.13 13.47 9.86
C HIS A 106 -7.02 14.22 8.51
N MET A 107 -7.70 13.77 7.45
CA MET A 107 -7.28 14.16 6.08
C MET A 107 -7.85 15.44 5.46
N ILE A 108 -8.79 16.19 6.05
CA ILE A 108 -9.34 17.37 5.37
C ILE A 108 -9.05 18.66 6.14
N SER A 109 -8.06 19.41 5.62
CA SER A 109 -7.88 20.88 5.71
C SER A 109 -6.90 21.53 6.70
N GLN A 110 -6.33 20.86 7.72
CA GLN A 110 -5.47 21.57 8.72
C GLN A 110 -4.12 20.91 9.08
N TYR A 111 -3.70 19.85 8.40
CA TYR A 111 -2.62 18.96 8.88
C TYR A 111 -1.25 19.06 8.17
N HIS A 112 -1.05 19.96 7.22
CA HIS A 112 0.09 19.85 6.29
C HIS A 112 1.49 20.17 6.90
N GLN A 113 1.61 21.12 7.83
CA GLN A 113 2.85 21.28 8.63
C GLN A 113 3.01 20.19 9.69
N LYS A 114 1.88 19.64 10.19
CA LYS A 114 1.90 18.61 11.22
C LYS A 114 2.52 17.30 10.73
N GLN A 115 2.49 16.98 9.44
CA GLN A 115 3.10 15.75 8.91
C GLN A 115 4.64 15.75 8.96
N TYR A 116 5.27 16.89 8.64
CA TYR A 116 6.72 17.04 8.80
C TYR A 116 7.09 17.02 10.28
N ARG A 117 6.36 17.79 11.11
CA ARG A 117 6.55 17.76 12.55
C ARG A 117 6.41 16.34 13.07
N TYR A 118 5.41 15.59 12.62
CA TYR A 118 5.23 14.19 12.97
C TYR A 118 6.43 13.31 12.66
N LEU A 119 7.03 13.40 11.45
CA LEU A 119 8.27 12.65 11.15
C LEU A 119 9.42 13.07 12.06
N VAL A 120 9.60 14.37 12.32
CA VAL A 120 10.63 14.87 13.23
C VAL A 120 10.36 14.43 14.67
N ASP A 121 9.10 14.44 15.11
CA ASP A 121 8.67 14.04 16.44
C ASP A 121 8.95 12.54 16.64
N LEU A 122 8.63 11.70 15.66
CA LEU A 122 9.00 10.28 15.67
C LEU A 122 10.51 10.06 15.74
N LEU A 123 11.31 10.86 15.04
CA LEU A 123 12.76 10.77 15.11
C LEU A 123 13.31 11.27 16.46
N ASN A 124 12.65 12.22 17.10
CA ASN A 124 12.99 12.65 18.46
C ASN A 124 12.66 11.55 19.46
N ASP A 125 11.55 10.84 19.29
CA ASP A 125 11.15 9.71 20.14
C ASP A 125 12.19 8.57 20.09
N LEU A 126 12.99 8.45 19.03
CA LEU A 126 14.08 7.47 18.95
C LEU A 126 15.21 7.72 19.95
N LEU A 127 15.41 8.96 20.41
CA LEU A 127 16.52 9.30 21.30
C LEU A 127 16.43 8.57 22.65
N ASP A 128 15.20 8.31 23.10
CA ASP A 128 14.90 7.65 24.37
C ASP A 128 14.28 6.25 24.18
N ALA A 129 14.24 5.74 22.95
CA ALA A 129 13.57 4.49 22.62
C ALA A 129 14.38 3.26 23.07
N ASP A 130 13.67 2.27 23.64
CA ASP A 130 14.22 0.93 23.79
C ASP A 130 14.33 0.20 22.43
N PRO A 131 15.05 -0.94 22.33
CA PRO A 131 15.24 -1.63 21.06
C PRO A 131 13.94 -2.12 20.38
N GLU A 132 12.87 -2.37 21.13
CA GLU A 132 11.58 -2.75 20.56
C GLU A 132 10.84 -1.53 20.00
N GLN A 133 10.83 -0.43 20.75
CA GLN A 133 10.30 0.86 20.31
C GLN A 133 11.04 1.37 19.06
N GLU A 134 12.38 1.27 19.05
CA GLU A 134 13.21 1.64 17.90
C GLU A 134 12.74 0.93 16.62
N PHE A 135 12.52 -0.38 16.68
CA PHE A 135 12.04 -1.14 15.53
C PHE A 135 10.70 -0.61 14.99
N TYR A 136 9.74 -0.37 15.88
CA TYR A 136 8.42 0.11 15.46
C TYR A 136 8.49 1.53 14.89
N ILE A 137 9.25 2.42 15.51
CA ILE A 137 9.41 3.80 15.05
C ILE A 137 10.13 3.82 13.70
N GLN A 138 11.27 3.13 13.55
CA GLN A 138 12.02 3.06 12.29
C GLN A 138 11.19 2.45 11.15
N SER A 139 10.47 1.36 11.43
CA SER A 139 9.53 0.76 10.46
C SER A 139 8.45 1.76 10.06
N HIS A 140 7.91 2.53 11.01
CA HIS A 140 6.88 3.50 10.74
C HIS A 140 7.40 4.71 9.94
N VAL A 141 8.60 5.22 10.24
CA VAL A 141 9.26 6.27 9.45
C VAL A 141 9.45 5.81 8.01
N GLY A 142 9.90 4.57 7.79
CA GLY A 142 9.98 3.92 6.48
C GLY A 142 8.64 3.91 5.75
N ASN A 143 7.62 3.33 6.39
CA ASN A 143 6.27 3.19 5.85
C ASN A 143 5.63 4.54 5.51
N TYR A 144 5.72 5.50 6.43
CA TYR A 144 5.13 6.82 6.29
C TYR A 144 5.79 7.62 5.18
N SER A 145 7.13 7.56 5.09
CA SER A 145 7.87 8.21 4.00
C SER A 145 7.54 7.58 2.65
N MET A 146 7.47 6.25 2.56
CA MET A 146 7.10 5.54 1.33
C MET A 146 5.67 5.87 0.89
N PHE A 147 4.73 5.88 1.83
CA PHE A 147 3.35 6.25 1.53
C PHE A 147 3.22 7.69 1.04
N LEU A 148 3.80 8.66 1.75
CA LEU A 148 3.73 10.05 1.34
C LEU A 148 4.38 10.27 -0.03
N ALA A 149 5.60 9.76 -0.20
CA ALA A 149 6.37 10.00 -1.42
C ALA A 149 5.93 9.15 -2.61
N GLY A 150 5.34 7.98 -2.35
CA GLY A 150 4.83 7.06 -3.36
C GLY A 150 3.39 7.38 -3.80
N VAL A 151 2.53 7.82 -2.88
CA VAL A 151 1.09 8.02 -3.17
C VAL A 151 0.70 9.48 -3.36
N PHE A 152 1.50 10.44 -2.86
CA PHE A 152 1.21 11.88 -2.98
C PHE A 152 2.37 12.68 -3.61
N PRO A 153 2.87 12.28 -4.80
CA PRO A 153 4.00 12.97 -5.44
C PRO A 153 3.71 14.44 -5.74
N ASP A 154 2.50 14.76 -6.24
CA ASP A 154 2.10 16.15 -6.56
C ASP A 154 2.10 17.06 -5.32
N PHE A 155 1.70 16.52 -4.17
CA PHE A 155 1.72 17.26 -2.91
C PHE A 155 3.14 17.66 -2.51
N ILE A 156 4.09 16.71 -2.60
CA ILE A 156 5.50 16.96 -2.30
C ILE A 156 6.07 17.96 -3.30
N TYR A 157 5.82 17.76 -4.59
CA TYR A 157 6.30 18.65 -5.64
C TYR A 157 5.81 20.08 -5.45
N TYR A 158 4.50 20.27 -5.26
CA TYR A 158 3.90 21.59 -5.05
C TYR A 158 4.53 22.30 -3.84
N ARG A 159 4.71 21.58 -2.73
CA ARG A 159 5.29 22.17 -1.52
C ARG A 159 6.76 22.50 -1.66
N ALA A 160 7.56 21.62 -2.24
CA ALA A 160 8.98 21.90 -2.47
C ALA A 160 9.17 23.12 -3.39
N LYS A 161 8.26 23.31 -4.37
CA LYS A 161 8.31 24.40 -5.32
C LYS A 161 7.85 25.75 -4.78
N TYR A 162 6.75 25.76 -4.00
CA TYR A 162 6.09 27.01 -3.58
C TYR A 162 6.15 27.28 -2.06
N GLY A 163 6.47 26.28 -1.25
CA GLY A 163 6.55 26.38 0.20
C GLY A 163 7.95 26.79 0.68
N LYS A 164 8.00 27.67 1.68
CA LYS A 164 9.27 28.00 2.35
C LYS A 164 9.76 26.79 3.15
N MET A 165 10.99 26.34 2.88
CA MET A 165 11.68 25.24 3.62
C MET A 165 10.88 23.93 3.69
N ALA A 166 10.01 23.67 2.70
CA ALA A 166 9.32 22.40 2.64
C ALA A 166 10.29 21.31 2.17
N PRO A 167 10.30 20.14 2.82
CA PRO A 167 11.11 19.01 2.35
C PRO A 167 10.69 18.56 0.94
N ASP A 168 11.68 18.22 0.12
CA ASP A 168 11.48 17.64 -1.20
C ASP A 168 11.53 16.11 -1.15
N PHE A 169 11.51 15.44 -2.30
CA PHE A 169 11.62 14.00 -2.38
C PHE A 169 12.89 13.43 -1.75
N SER A 170 14.02 14.16 -1.80
CA SER A 170 15.29 13.66 -1.26
C SER A 170 15.20 13.46 0.25
N TYR A 171 14.46 14.32 0.95
CA TYR A 171 14.23 14.16 2.39
C TYR A 171 13.47 12.86 2.69
N TYR A 172 12.33 12.63 2.02
CA TYR A 172 11.53 11.43 2.26
C TYR A 172 12.26 10.15 1.81
N GLU A 173 13.02 10.19 0.72
CA GLU A 173 13.86 9.08 0.30
C GLU A 173 14.93 8.75 1.35
N GLN A 174 15.62 9.75 1.90
CA GLN A 174 16.63 9.55 2.92
C GLN A 174 16.02 9.00 4.21
N MET A 175 14.97 9.63 4.73
CA MET A 175 14.32 9.20 5.97
C MET A 175 13.71 7.81 5.83
N GLY A 176 13.01 7.56 4.72
CA GLY A 176 12.36 6.28 4.48
C GLY A 176 13.35 5.14 4.27
N SER A 177 14.39 5.36 3.45
CA SER A 177 15.46 4.39 3.23
C SER A 177 16.17 4.05 4.54
N ALA A 178 16.57 5.07 5.32
CA ALA A 178 17.25 4.85 6.59
C ALA A 178 16.36 4.11 7.60
N GLY A 179 15.09 4.49 7.71
CA GLY A 179 14.13 3.84 8.60
C GLY A 179 13.98 2.35 8.30
N TYR A 180 13.82 2.00 7.02
CA TYR A 180 13.75 0.58 6.63
C TYR A 180 15.05 -0.18 6.88
N GLN A 181 16.21 0.40 6.55
CA GLN A 181 17.51 -0.24 6.76
C GLN A 181 17.79 -0.51 8.24
N GLN A 182 17.47 0.46 9.11
CA GLN A 182 17.62 0.30 10.56
C GLN A 182 16.63 -0.72 11.12
N ALA A 183 15.37 -0.66 10.68
CA ALA A 183 14.38 -1.65 11.07
C ALA A 183 14.76 -3.07 10.64
N ALA A 184 15.30 -3.26 9.42
CA ALA A 184 15.71 -4.55 8.89
C ALA A 184 16.81 -5.24 9.73
N ARG A 185 17.69 -4.47 10.37
CA ARG A 185 18.80 -4.97 11.21
C ARG A 185 18.39 -5.32 12.64
N ASN A 186 17.16 -4.96 13.04
CA ASN A 186 16.66 -5.25 14.38
C ASN A 186 16.22 -6.72 14.48
N ARG A 187 16.46 -7.37 15.62
CA ARG A 187 16.06 -8.77 15.88
C ARG A 187 14.56 -9.01 15.71
N LEU A 188 13.73 -7.98 15.95
CA LEU A 188 12.29 -8.09 15.72
C LEU A 188 11.94 -8.24 14.24
N ALA A 189 12.76 -7.74 13.31
CA ALA A 189 12.52 -7.93 11.88
C ALA A 189 12.62 -9.41 11.49
N GLU A 190 13.56 -10.17 12.07
CA GLU A 190 13.63 -11.62 11.88
C GLU A 190 12.42 -12.32 12.50
N ARG A 191 12.07 -11.95 13.75
CA ARG A 191 10.92 -12.52 14.48
C ARG A 191 9.61 -12.36 13.71
N TRP A 192 9.44 -11.25 12.99
CA TRP A 192 8.24 -10.96 12.23
C TRP A 192 8.34 -11.34 10.75
N HIS A 193 9.44 -11.95 10.31
CA HIS A 193 9.73 -12.28 8.91
C HIS A 193 9.69 -11.06 7.98
N LEU A 194 10.21 -9.93 8.45
CA LEU A 194 10.26 -8.65 7.73
C LEU A 194 11.67 -8.22 7.33
N ALA A 195 12.73 -8.82 7.86
CA ALA A 195 14.11 -8.37 7.65
C ALA A 195 14.45 -8.16 6.16
N ARG A 196 14.25 -9.19 5.32
CA ARG A 196 14.50 -9.12 3.87
C ARG A 196 13.62 -8.08 3.17
N ILE A 197 12.34 -8.01 3.53
CA ILE A 197 11.37 -7.09 2.91
C ILE A 197 11.78 -5.64 3.18
N LEU A 198 12.11 -5.33 4.44
CA LEU A 198 12.55 -4.00 4.85
C LEU A 198 13.92 -3.67 4.22
N GLU A 199 14.83 -4.62 4.10
CA GLU A 199 16.11 -4.43 3.40
C GLU A 199 15.90 -4.06 1.92
N ILE A 200 15.02 -4.77 1.20
CA ILE A 200 14.68 -4.45 -0.20
C ILE A 200 14.05 -3.06 -0.30
N LEU A 201 13.07 -2.76 0.57
CA LEU A 201 12.39 -1.45 0.58
C LEU A 201 13.35 -0.31 0.92
N GLY A 202 14.32 -0.54 1.81
CA GLY A 202 15.37 0.42 2.12
C GLY A 202 16.32 0.63 0.94
N THR A 203 16.87 -0.45 0.39
CA THR A 203 17.87 -0.41 -0.70
C THR A 203 17.28 0.17 -1.99
N HIS A 204 16.06 -0.23 -2.33
CA HIS A 204 15.39 0.14 -3.58
C HIS A 204 14.31 1.20 -3.37
N PHE A 205 14.42 2.00 -2.30
CA PHE A 205 13.37 2.94 -1.89
C PHE A 205 12.89 3.82 -3.05
N ARG A 206 13.82 4.47 -3.75
CA ARG A 206 13.50 5.35 -4.88
C ARG A 206 12.80 4.61 -6.02
N GLN A 207 13.23 3.39 -6.34
CA GLN A 207 12.63 2.59 -7.41
C GLN A 207 11.19 2.19 -7.05
N VAL A 208 10.98 1.71 -5.82
CA VAL A 208 9.65 1.39 -5.29
C VAL A 208 8.76 2.63 -5.26
N ARG A 209 9.29 3.78 -4.79
CA ARG A 209 8.56 5.05 -4.78
C ARG A 209 8.09 5.43 -6.19
N LEU A 210 8.97 5.34 -7.19
CA LEU A 210 8.63 5.67 -8.57
C LEU A 210 7.59 4.71 -9.15
N ALA A 211 7.66 3.42 -8.81
CA ALA A 211 6.61 2.46 -9.15
C ALA A 211 5.26 2.85 -8.54
N LEU A 212 5.23 3.26 -7.27
CA LEU A 212 4.00 3.74 -6.63
C LEU A 212 3.48 5.05 -7.25
N ASN A 213 4.36 5.97 -7.65
CA ASN A 213 3.96 7.18 -8.37
C ASN A 213 3.33 6.81 -9.71
N HIS A 214 3.97 5.93 -10.49
CA HIS A 214 3.43 5.43 -11.75
C HIS A 214 2.04 4.81 -11.57
N MET A 215 1.87 3.96 -10.55
CA MET A 215 0.58 3.36 -10.20
C MET A 215 -0.49 4.42 -9.92
N VAL A 216 -0.15 5.45 -9.12
CA VAL A 216 -1.10 6.51 -8.81
C VAL A 216 -1.44 7.34 -10.05
N ASP A 217 -0.45 7.72 -10.85
CA ASP A 217 -0.65 8.60 -12.00
C ASP A 217 -1.46 7.94 -13.14
N HIS A 218 -1.35 6.61 -13.28
CA HIS A 218 -1.93 5.88 -14.42
C HIS A 218 -3.16 5.05 -14.05
N TYR A 219 -3.23 4.52 -12.83
CA TYR A 219 -4.21 3.49 -12.48
C TYR A 219 -5.17 3.91 -11.37
N MET A 220 -4.75 4.82 -10.50
CA MET A 220 -5.65 5.42 -9.53
C MET A 220 -6.16 6.72 -10.12
N GLN A 221 -7.45 6.82 -10.44
CA GLN A 221 -8.08 8.10 -10.81
C GLN A 221 -8.19 9.01 -9.57
N LEU A 222 -7.05 9.32 -8.94
CA LEU A 222 -6.91 10.48 -8.11
C LEU A 222 -7.00 11.66 -9.08
N ASN A 223 -8.22 12.18 -9.28
CA ASN A 223 -8.42 13.43 -9.97
C ASN A 223 -7.33 14.42 -9.46
N ARG A 224 -6.73 15.19 -10.36
CA ARG A 224 -5.56 16.07 -10.11
C ARG A 224 -5.89 17.29 -9.22
N ASN A 225 -6.85 17.14 -8.32
CA ASN A 225 -7.38 18.13 -7.41
C ASN A 225 -7.30 17.53 -5.99
N PRO A 226 -6.79 18.23 -4.97
CA PRO A 226 -6.63 17.69 -3.60
C PRO A 226 -7.89 17.04 -2.98
N GLN A 227 -9.08 17.34 -3.50
CA GLN A 227 -10.39 16.80 -3.05
C GLN A 227 -10.79 15.47 -3.72
N SER A 228 -9.91 14.89 -4.52
CA SER A 228 -10.22 13.74 -5.39
C SER A 228 -10.01 12.40 -4.72
N MET A 229 -9.04 12.36 -3.82
CA MET A 229 -8.92 11.35 -2.78
C MET A 229 -10.20 11.27 -1.96
N ASP A 230 -10.88 12.38 -1.66
CA ASP A 230 -12.16 12.33 -0.95
C ASP A 230 -13.24 11.62 -1.76
N ALA A 231 -13.17 11.61 -3.10
CA ALA A 231 -14.08 10.86 -3.95
C ALA A 231 -13.74 9.36 -4.00
N MET A 232 -12.46 9.00 -4.18
CA MET A 232 -12.00 7.60 -4.14
C MET A 232 -12.26 6.98 -2.75
N MET A 233 -11.90 7.71 -1.69
CA MET A 233 -12.07 7.26 -0.31
C MET A 233 -13.55 7.23 0.08
N ARG A 234 -14.41 8.12 -0.45
CA ARG A 234 -15.87 7.98 -0.35
C ARG A 234 -16.39 6.72 -1.04
N ARG A 235 -15.89 6.36 -2.22
CA ARG A 235 -16.28 5.13 -2.95
C ARG A 235 -15.84 3.86 -2.20
N VAL A 236 -14.63 3.86 -1.65
CA VAL A 236 -14.14 2.78 -0.78
C VAL A 236 -14.90 2.76 0.57
N GLN A 237 -15.43 3.90 1.03
CA GLN A 237 -16.24 4.00 2.25
C GLN A 237 -17.67 3.47 2.07
N SER A 238 -18.36 3.83 0.98
CA SER A 238 -19.68 3.26 0.66
C SER A 238 -19.62 1.73 0.60
N PHE A 239 -18.52 1.20 0.07
CA PHE A 239 -18.26 -0.24 0.05
C PHE A 239 -18.16 -0.88 1.45
N ILE A 240 -17.47 -0.25 2.41
CA ILE A 240 -17.32 -0.79 3.77
C ILE A 240 -18.61 -0.67 4.59
N ASP A 241 -19.40 0.38 4.37
CA ASP A 241 -20.64 0.64 5.12
C ASP A 241 -21.81 -0.23 4.66
N ASP A 242 -21.92 -0.51 3.35
CA ASP A 242 -22.91 -1.45 2.83
C ASP A 242 -22.69 -2.87 3.38
N ARG A 243 -21.43 -3.26 3.59
CA ARG A 243 -21.07 -4.57 4.16
C ARG A 243 -21.53 -4.78 5.61
N LYS A 244 -21.66 -3.71 6.39
CA LYS A 244 -22.18 -3.78 7.78
C LYS A 244 -23.71 -3.93 7.84
N ARG A 245 -24.44 -3.59 6.77
CA ARG A 245 -25.91 -3.71 6.72
C ARG A 245 -26.39 -5.12 6.40
N PHE A 246 -25.53 -6.00 5.89
CA PHE A 246 -25.86 -7.39 5.54
C PHE A 246 -25.37 -8.43 6.56
N THR A 247 -24.67 -8.00 7.62
CA THR A 247 -24.16 -8.88 8.70
C THR A 247 -24.75 -8.54 10.07
N GLY A 248 -25.87 -7.82 10.10
CA GLY A 248 -26.60 -7.45 11.32
C GLY A 248 -28.00 -8.04 11.33
#